data_AF-A0A970V4H5-F1
#
_entry.id   AF-A0A970V4H5-F1
#
_cell.length_a   1.000
_cell.length_b   1.000
_cell.length_c   1.000
_cell.angle_alpha   90.00
_cell.angle_beta   90.00
_cell.angle_gamma   90.00
#
_symmetry.space_group_name_H-M   'P 1'
#
loop_
_entity.id
_entity.type
_entity.pdbx_description
1 polymer ?
#
loop_
_entity_poly.entity_id
_entity_poly.type
_entity_poly.pdbx_seq_one_letter_code
_entity_poly.pdbx_strand_id
1 'polypeptide(L)'
;MKQQAKNNNLKIYTLSVPPTPEAPFLYKTRHREIIECFDRQNDIFFTMNSQGEVDFYLLIEPENSFDDFADMEEKFALSFRGKDNLELRIIYDEDVFYTVKFKLTNMMDKYILKWLSKEERVNLYYIYFFEEEYVCTGLKTTALPKGLVYDLTRFLRGKRPLLLPAFSEQYGSERTLTRARLLGKAWGFYLDYTALLQRIGSVEDTEEIVSRHILDLMARLQQSKAKQVKEDELILWVGRKVSVDCHNQPKEYYSIYLSGNFVKNTKLNPAKLIVEKALSELPELKQIMWVSPLAEEGIPFALISADVLARFNLTHKFFRLCDQLFTENFQPYYGYINNYQQIQQNRLFFTPETKVYSLVKKRKDKGIIMEQNLSALEVMNLVQWGNKEDLTEIFRNIHVLNKELLDEAMYILSKRYKRILEPFLFTTLENARSPEVKEAALVGLGLVEGFYDIL
;
A
#
# COMPACT_ATOMS: atom_id res chain seq x y z
N MET A 1 -13.87 4.15 -57.57
CA MET A 1 -14.93 4.35 -56.57
C MET A 1 -14.28 4.42 -55.20
N LYS A 2 -14.69 5.40 -54.40
CA LYS A 2 -14.02 5.84 -53.16
C LYS A 2 -14.03 4.73 -52.09
N GLN A 3 -12.85 4.38 -51.61
CA GLN A 3 -12.65 3.79 -50.28
C GLN A 3 -13.08 4.81 -49.22
N GLN A 4 -14.13 4.48 -48.46
CA GLN A 4 -14.56 5.15 -47.23
C GLN A 4 -15.26 4.06 -46.38
N ALA A 5 -14.96 3.79 -45.12
CA ALA A 5 -13.93 4.29 -44.22
C ALA A 5 -13.60 3.15 -43.24
N LYS A 6 -12.32 2.97 -42.92
CA LYS A 6 -11.91 2.26 -41.69
C LYS A 6 -12.54 2.98 -40.50
N ASN A 7 -13.59 2.41 -39.90
CA ASN A 7 -13.90 2.70 -38.51
C ASN A 7 -12.95 1.88 -37.62
N ASN A 8 -11.68 2.27 -37.62
CA ASN A 8 -10.82 2.05 -36.47
C ASN A 8 -11.24 3.11 -35.45
N ASN A 9 -12.02 2.74 -34.44
CA ASN A 9 -12.16 3.53 -33.21
C ASN A 9 -12.76 2.68 -32.07
N LEU A 10 -11.90 2.45 -31.08
CA LEU A 10 -12.18 2.19 -29.65
C LEU A 10 -12.45 0.73 -29.26
N LYS A 11 -11.50 0.22 -28.47
CA LYS A 11 -11.48 -1.05 -27.75
C LYS A 11 -12.86 -1.37 -27.17
N ILE A 12 -13.42 -2.49 -27.60
CA ILE A 12 -14.49 -3.18 -26.89
C ILE A 12 -13.73 -4.09 -25.93
N TYR A 13 -13.57 -3.70 -24.67
CA TYR A 13 -13.05 -4.62 -23.68
C TYR A 13 -14.17 -5.63 -23.42
N THR A 14 -14.24 -6.74 -24.15
CA THR A 14 -15.19 -7.80 -23.77
C THR A 14 -14.77 -8.34 -22.41
N LEU A 15 -15.55 -8.07 -21.36
CA LEU A 15 -15.30 -8.67 -20.05
C LEU A 15 -15.38 -10.17 -20.21
N SER A 16 -14.25 -10.78 -19.91
CA SER A 16 -14.13 -12.22 -19.84
C SER A 16 -14.95 -12.68 -18.65
N VAL A 17 -16.01 -13.45 -18.90
CA VAL A 17 -16.57 -14.33 -17.87
C VAL A 17 -15.42 -15.26 -17.50
N PRO A 18 -14.94 -15.25 -16.24
CA PRO A 18 -13.76 -16.02 -15.87
C PRO A 18 -13.98 -17.51 -16.17
N PRO A 19 -12.92 -18.25 -16.55
CA PRO A 19 -13.02 -19.70 -16.70
C PRO A 19 -13.41 -20.34 -15.35
N THR A 20 -14.19 -21.41 -15.42
CA THR A 20 -14.63 -22.18 -14.25
C THR A 20 -14.24 -23.64 -14.39
N PRO A 21 -14.27 -24.46 -13.33
CA PRO A 21 -14.03 -25.89 -13.45
C PRO A 21 -14.96 -26.58 -14.46
N GLU A 22 -16.19 -26.10 -14.62
CA GLU A 22 -17.16 -26.61 -15.59
C GLU A 22 -16.91 -26.10 -17.02
N ALA A 23 -16.24 -24.96 -17.17
CA ALA A 23 -15.88 -24.35 -18.45
C ALA A 23 -14.44 -23.79 -18.40
N PRO A 24 -13.42 -24.66 -18.38
CA PRO A 24 -12.04 -24.24 -18.11
C PRO A 24 -11.36 -23.61 -19.32
N PHE A 25 -11.89 -23.81 -20.53
CA PHE A 25 -11.28 -23.35 -21.78
C PHE A 25 -11.47 -21.84 -22.00
N LEU A 26 -10.41 -21.18 -22.47
CA LEU A 26 -10.50 -19.81 -22.94
C LEU A 26 -11.16 -19.78 -24.33
N TYR A 27 -12.45 -19.45 -24.36
CA TYR A 27 -13.20 -19.18 -25.60
C TYR A 27 -12.54 -18.10 -26.49
N LYS A 28 -12.21 -18.47 -27.74
CA LYS A 28 -11.52 -17.63 -28.74
C LYS A 28 -12.13 -16.23 -28.94
N THR A 29 -13.46 -16.10 -28.89
CA THR A 29 -14.13 -14.80 -29.07
C THR A 29 -14.15 -13.97 -27.78
N ARG A 30 -14.46 -14.60 -26.64
CA ARG A 30 -14.65 -13.90 -25.35
C ARG A 30 -13.32 -13.51 -24.69
N HIS A 31 -12.34 -14.41 -24.75
CA HIS A 31 -11.02 -14.27 -24.17
C HIS A 31 -9.98 -13.82 -25.19
N ARG A 32 -10.43 -13.24 -26.30
CA ARG A 32 -9.59 -12.91 -27.44
C ARG A 32 -8.35 -12.10 -27.06
N GLU A 33 -8.49 -11.10 -26.18
CA GLU A 33 -7.36 -10.28 -25.76
C GLU A 33 -6.34 -11.05 -24.92
N ILE A 34 -6.80 -11.99 -24.09
CA ILE A 34 -5.94 -12.88 -23.28
C ILE A 34 -5.17 -13.81 -24.23
N ILE A 35 -5.88 -14.46 -25.15
CA ILE A 35 -5.32 -15.38 -26.13
C ILE A 35 -4.33 -14.67 -27.05
N GLU A 36 -4.69 -13.51 -27.61
CA GLU A 36 -3.78 -12.71 -28.43
C GLU A 36 -2.54 -12.23 -27.65
N CYS A 37 -2.64 -12.05 -26.33
CA CYS A 37 -1.51 -11.69 -25.48
C CYS A 37 -0.53 -12.86 -25.36
N PHE A 38 -1.04 -14.06 -25.10
CA PHE A 38 -0.26 -15.30 -25.00
C PHE A 38 0.34 -15.72 -26.34
N ASP A 39 -0.42 -15.62 -27.43
CA ASP A 39 0.07 -15.89 -28.80
C ASP A 39 1.22 -14.95 -29.20
N ARG A 40 1.29 -13.76 -28.59
CA ARG A 40 2.40 -12.79 -28.75
C ARG A 40 3.56 -13.05 -27.80
N GLN A 41 3.64 -14.23 -27.19
CA GLN A 41 4.68 -14.67 -26.27
C GLN A 41 4.78 -13.83 -24.98
N ASN A 42 3.66 -13.27 -24.51
CA ASN A 42 3.60 -12.76 -23.14
C ASN A 42 3.13 -13.89 -22.21
N ASP A 43 3.66 -13.91 -21.01
CA ASP A 43 3.39 -14.89 -19.97
C ASP A 43 2.29 -14.46 -18.98
N ILE A 44 1.86 -13.19 -19.06
CA ILE A 44 0.85 -12.64 -18.16
C ILE A 44 -0.09 -11.68 -18.88
N PHE A 45 -1.37 -11.77 -18.52
CA PHE A 45 -2.38 -10.79 -18.87
C PHE A 45 -3.19 -10.42 -17.63
N PHE A 46 -3.67 -9.18 -17.55
CA PHE A 46 -4.51 -8.75 -16.45
C PHE A 46 -5.68 -7.95 -17.00
N THR A 47 -6.85 -8.15 -16.41
CA THR A 47 -8.05 -7.41 -16.80
C THR A 47 -9.04 -7.38 -15.65
N MET A 48 -10.14 -6.66 -15.85
CA MET A 48 -11.29 -6.73 -14.98
C MET A 48 -12.25 -7.81 -15.50
N ASN A 49 -12.96 -8.49 -14.61
CA ASN A 49 -14.00 -9.45 -15.00
C ASN A 49 -15.41 -8.85 -14.95
N SER A 50 -16.41 -9.66 -15.33
CA SER A 50 -17.82 -9.26 -15.37
C SER A 50 -18.39 -8.85 -14.01
N GLN A 51 -17.73 -9.16 -12.90
CA GLN A 51 -18.11 -8.76 -11.54
C GLN A 51 -17.42 -7.45 -11.08
N GLY A 52 -16.54 -6.89 -11.92
CA GLY A 52 -15.75 -5.71 -11.59
C GLY A 52 -14.52 -6.01 -10.74
N GLU A 53 -14.13 -7.28 -10.61
CA GLU A 53 -12.91 -7.70 -9.91
C GLU A 53 -11.69 -7.74 -10.84
N VAL A 54 -10.50 -7.68 -10.26
CA VAL A 54 -9.24 -7.74 -11.00
C VAL A 54 -8.71 -9.17 -11.05
N ASP A 55 -8.55 -9.67 -12.27
CA ASP A 55 -8.04 -11.00 -12.55
C ASP A 55 -6.71 -10.91 -13.29
N PHE A 56 -5.75 -11.74 -12.86
CA PHE A 56 -4.47 -11.95 -13.54
C PHE A 56 -4.46 -13.37 -14.10
N TYR A 57 -4.09 -13.51 -15.36
CA TYR A 57 -3.97 -14.76 -16.09
C TYR A 57 -2.49 -15.03 -16.33
N LEU A 58 -1.98 -16.10 -15.76
CA LEU A 58 -0.58 -16.52 -15.80
C LEU A 58 -0.47 -17.70 -16.77
N LEU A 59 0.29 -17.56 -17.85
CA LEU A 59 0.58 -18.67 -18.74
C LEU A 59 1.71 -19.51 -18.14
N ILE A 60 1.37 -20.71 -17.70
CA ILE A 60 2.33 -21.67 -17.16
C ILE A 60 3.11 -22.31 -18.33
N GLU A 61 4.43 -22.47 -18.14
CA GLU A 61 5.27 -23.18 -19.10
C GLU A 61 4.87 -24.67 -19.24
N PRO A 62 5.07 -25.28 -20.43
CA PRO A 62 4.64 -26.65 -20.70
C PRO A 62 5.15 -27.72 -19.72
N GLU A 63 6.31 -27.47 -19.10
CA GLU A 63 7.00 -28.37 -18.17
C GLU A 63 6.43 -28.30 -16.74
N ASN A 64 5.63 -27.27 -16.45
CA ASN A 64 5.04 -27.03 -15.13
C ASN A 64 3.54 -27.36 -15.15
N SER A 65 3.00 -27.72 -14.00
CA SER A 65 1.58 -28.00 -13.76
C SER A 65 1.02 -27.03 -12.72
N PHE A 66 -0.31 -26.93 -12.62
CA PHE A 66 -0.91 -26.15 -11.54
C PHE A 66 -0.51 -26.68 -10.15
N ASP A 67 -0.34 -27.99 -10.00
CA ASP A 67 0.04 -28.62 -8.72
C ASP A 67 1.41 -28.10 -8.22
N ASP A 68 2.33 -27.77 -9.13
CA ASP A 68 3.62 -27.17 -8.79
C ASP A 68 3.44 -25.76 -8.18
N PHE A 69 2.39 -25.04 -8.56
CA PHE A 69 2.06 -23.73 -8.00
C PHE A 69 1.13 -23.82 -6.81
N ALA A 70 0.26 -24.84 -6.71
CA ALA A 70 -0.87 -24.90 -5.78
C ALA A 70 -0.47 -24.67 -4.31
N ASP A 71 0.67 -25.25 -3.90
CA ASP A 71 1.18 -25.15 -2.52
C ASP A 71 2.26 -24.08 -2.34
N MET A 72 2.74 -23.44 -3.41
CA MET A 72 3.74 -22.37 -3.33
C MET A 72 3.12 -21.04 -2.89
N GLU A 73 3.83 -20.32 -2.02
CA GLU A 73 3.45 -18.97 -1.61
C GLU A 73 3.90 -17.93 -2.65
N GLU A 74 2.99 -17.06 -3.09
CA GLU A 74 3.34 -15.97 -4.00
C GLU A 74 3.98 -14.80 -3.26
N LYS A 75 5.18 -14.40 -3.67
CA LYS A 75 5.81 -13.15 -3.24
C LYS A 75 5.51 -12.04 -4.24
N PHE A 76 5.31 -10.84 -3.72
CA PHE A 76 5.03 -9.68 -4.56
C PHE A 76 6.12 -8.61 -4.42
N ALA A 77 6.53 -8.04 -5.55
CA ALA A 77 7.45 -6.91 -5.58
C ALA A 77 6.89 -5.76 -6.43
N LEU A 78 7.02 -4.54 -5.92
CA LEU A 78 6.69 -3.31 -6.66
C LEU A 78 7.94 -2.58 -7.06
N SER A 79 8.00 -2.13 -8.31
CA SER A 79 9.02 -1.21 -8.78
C SER A 79 8.41 0.02 -9.44
N PHE A 80 8.99 1.19 -9.17
CA PHE A 80 8.50 2.47 -9.69
C PHE A 80 9.40 2.94 -10.83
N ARG A 81 8.89 2.90 -12.07
CA ARG A 81 9.64 3.32 -13.28
C ARG A 81 9.28 4.75 -13.71
N GLY A 82 9.40 5.67 -12.77
CA GLY A 82 9.08 7.08 -12.94
C GLY A 82 7.80 7.49 -12.22
N LYS A 83 7.24 8.66 -12.58
CA LYS A 83 6.09 9.25 -11.89
C LYS A 83 4.77 8.53 -12.16
N ASP A 84 4.62 7.98 -13.37
CA ASP A 84 3.35 7.42 -13.84
C ASP A 84 3.42 5.94 -14.19
N ASN A 85 4.58 5.29 -14.02
CA ASN A 85 4.74 3.87 -14.37
C ASN A 85 5.10 3.06 -13.12
N LEU A 86 4.42 1.92 -12.99
CA LEU A 86 4.58 0.97 -11.90
C LEU A 86 4.70 -0.42 -12.51
N GLU A 87 5.62 -1.24 -11.99
CA GLU A 87 5.66 -2.67 -12.32
C GLU A 87 5.37 -3.47 -11.05
N LEU A 88 4.40 -4.39 -11.16
CA LEU A 88 4.11 -5.40 -10.15
C LEU A 88 4.70 -6.73 -10.64
N ARG A 89 5.52 -7.35 -9.82
CA ARG A 89 6.05 -8.68 -10.07
C ARG A 89 5.44 -9.67 -9.08
N ILE A 90 4.99 -10.80 -9.60
CA ILE A 90 4.54 -11.97 -8.85
C ILE A 90 5.65 -13.00 -8.97
N ILE A 91 6.20 -13.46 -7.84
CA ILE A 91 7.43 -14.25 -7.76
C ILE A 91 7.11 -15.55 -7.01
N TYR A 92 7.37 -16.68 -7.65
CA TYR A 92 7.28 -18.00 -7.02
C TYR A 92 8.68 -18.51 -6.65
N ASP A 93 9.66 -18.30 -7.54
CA ASP A 93 11.09 -18.53 -7.29
C ASP A 93 11.97 -17.54 -8.10
N GLU A 94 13.31 -17.63 -8.00
CA GLU A 94 14.25 -16.75 -8.72
C GLU A 94 14.03 -16.77 -10.24
N ASP A 95 13.71 -17.94 -10.79
CA ASP A 95 13.51 -18.13 -12.24
C ASP A 95 12.04 -18.07 -12.67
N VAL A 96 11.09 -18.20 -11.73
CA VAL A 96 9.65 -18.24 -12.04
C VAL A 96 8.96 -17.00 -11.49
N PHE A 97 8.79 -16.00 -12.37
CA PHE A 97 8.14 -14.74 -12.03
C PHE A 97 7.37 -14.15 -13.22
N TYR A 98 6.31 -13.42 -12.91
CA TYR A 98 5.47 -12.73 -13.90
C TYR A 98 5.48 -11.24 -13.63
N THR A 99 5.62 -10.42 -14.67
CA THR A 99 5.74 -8.96 -14.52
C THR A 99 4.63 -8.22 -15.24
N VAL A 100 3.82 -7.47 -14.48
CA VAL A 100 2.79 -6.59 -15.01
C VAL A 100 3.23 -5.14 -14.95
N LYS A 101 2.99 -4.39 -16.03
CA LYS A 101 3.31 -2.97 -16.12
C LYS A 101 2.03 -2.15 -16.18
N PHE A 102 1.94 -1.17 -15.29
CA PHE A 102 0.82 -0.25 -15.19
C PHE A 102 1.27 1.17 -15.52
N LYS A 103 0.37 1.91 -16.17
CA LYS A 103 0.57 3.33 -16.47
C LYS A 103 -0.59 4.17 -15.97
N LEU A 104 -0.34 5.12 -15.08
CA LEU A 104 -1.39 5.99 -14.50
C LEU A 104 -2.12 6.86 -15.52
N THR A 105 -1.56 7.06 -16.72
CA THR A 105 -2.24 7.75 -17.82
C THR A 105 -3.34 6.91 -18.46
N ASN A 106 -3.35 5.59 -18.24
CA ASN A 106 -4.41 4.68 -18.68
C ASN A 106 -5.45 4.56 -17.55
N MET A 107 -6.71 4.84 -17.87
CA MET A 107 -7.80 4.82 -16.89
C MET A 107 -8.09 3.41 -16.37
N MET A 108 -7.94 2.37 -17.20
CA MET A 108 -8.12 0.98 -16.79
C MET A 108 -7.02 0.57 -15.80
N ASP A 109 -5.75 0.81 -16.13
CA ASP A 109 -4.62 0.53 -15.23
C ASP A 109 -4.80 1.27 -13.90
N LYS A 110 -5.21 2.54 -13.95
CA LYS A 110 -5.46 3.35 -12.75
C LYS A 110 -6.61 2.79 -11.91
N TYR A 111 -7.71 2.36 -12.53
CA TYR A 111 -8.81 1.72 -11.83
C TYR A 111 -8.35 0.42 -11.16
N ILE A 112 -7.63 -0.43 -11.90
CA ILE A 112 -7.10 -1.70 -11.39
C ILE A 112 -6.17 -1.46 -10.20
N LEU A 113 -5.23 -0.52 -10.29
CA LEU A 113 -4.35 -0.17 -9.18
C LEU A 113 -5.12 0.33 -7.95
N LYS A 114 -6.18 1.12 -8.13
CA LYS A 114 -7.04 1.54 -7.01
C LYS A 114 -7.81 0.37 -6.41
N TRP A 115 -8.31 -0.54 -7.25
CA TRP A 115 -9.01 -1.73 -6.81
C TRP A 115 -8.09 -2.61 -5.97
N LEU A 116 -6.86 -2.88 -6.43
CA LEU A 116 -5.84 -3.62 -5.68
C LEU A 116 -5.54 -2.97 -4.33
N SER A 117 -5.43 -1.64 -4.31
CA SER A 117 -5.21 -0.87 -3.07
C SER A 117 -6.39 -0.93 -2.09
N LYS A 118 -7.60 -1.19 -2.58
CA LYS A 118 -8.85 -1.16 -1.80
C LYS A 118 -9.25 -2.55 -1.32
N GLU A 119 -9.24 -3.52 -2.24
CA GLU A 119 -9.65 -4.90 -1.97
C GLU A 119 -8.49 -5.73 -1.39
N GLU A 120 -7.25 -5.25 -1.52
CA GLU A 120 -6.05 -5.83 -0.90
C GLU A 120 -5.84 -7.31 -1.22
N ARG A 121 -6.29 -7.73 -2.40
CA ARG A 121 -6.18 -9.10 -2.91
C ARG A 121 -6.01 -9.09 -4.43
N VAL A 122 -5.67 -10.26 -4.97
CA VAL A 122 -5.64 -10.56 -6.40
C VAL A 122 -6.24 -11.94 -6.67
N ASN A 123 -6.87 -12.09 -7.82
CA ASN A 123 -7.25 -13.40 -8.35
C ASN A 123 -6.23 -13.82 -9.42
N LEU A 124 -5.62 -14.98 -9.26
CA LEU A 124 -4.58 -15.54 -10.13
C LEU A 124 -5.10 -16.79 -10.82
N TYR A 125 -5.36 -16.69 -12.11
CA TYR A 125 -5.78 -17.78 -12.99
C TYR A 125 -4.56 -18.37 -13.67
N TYR A 126 -4.42 -19.68 -13.59
CA TYR A 126 -3.28 -20.42 -14.12
C TYR A 126 -3.70 -21.08 -15.44
N ILE A 127 -3.08 -20.67 -16.54
CA ILE A 127 -3.45 -21.05 -17.89
C ILE A 127 -2.36 -21.95 -18.47
N TYR A 128 -2.76 -23.06 -19.06
CA TYR A 128 -1.91 -24.01 -19.76
C TYR A 128 -2.32 -24.11 -21.23
N PHE A 129 -1.34 -24.17 -22.13
CA PHE A 129 -1.60 -24.35 -23.55
C PHE A 129 -1.46 -25.82 -23.94
N PHE A 130 -2.56 -26.45 -24.33
CA PHE A 130 -2.64 -27.88 -24.67
C PHE A 130 -3.49 -28.07 -25.92
N GLU A 131 -3.01 -28.88 -26.87
CA GLU A 131 -3.75 -29.25 -28.10
C GLU A 131 -4.39 -28.07 -28.83
N GLU A 132 -3.62 -26.98 -29.01
CA GLU A 132 -4.07 -25.73 -29.67
C GLU A 132 -5.13 -24.91 -28.90
N GLU A 133 -5.36 -25.23 -27.63
CA GLU A 133 -6.30 -24.54 -26.77
C GLU A 133 -5.65 -24.05 -25.48
N TYR A 134 -6.12 -22.91 -24.97
CA TYR A 134 -5.71 -22.38 -23.67
C TYR A 134 -6.74 -22.82 -22.62
N VAL A 135 -6.26 -23.50 -21.57
CA VAL A 135 -7.09 -24.12 -20.53
C VAL A 135 -6.69 -23.57 -19.16
N CYS A 136 -7.68 -23.14 -18.38
CA CYS A 136 -7.48 -22.80 -16.98
C CYS A 136 -7.35 -24.06 -16.14
N THR A 137 -6.17 -24.28 -15.57
CA THR A 137 -5.85 -25.46 -14.76
C THR A 137 -6.05 -25.20 -13.27
N GLY A 138 -6.07 -23.93 -12.84
CA GLY A 138 -6.36 -23.59 -11.45
C GLY A 138 -6.57 -22.10 -11.21
N LEU A 139 -7.04 -21.78 -9.99
CA LEU A 139 -7.27 -20.42 -9.52
C LEU A 139 -6.78 -20.30 -8.07
N LYS A 140 -6.11 -19.20 -7.76
CA LYS A 140 -5.85 -18.77 -6.39
C LYS A 140 -6.29 -17.35 -6.15
N THR A 141 -6.89 -17.09 -4.99
CA THR A 141 -7.11 -15.73 -4.49
C THR A 141 -6.12 -15.46 -3.38
N THR A 142 -5.19 -14.55 -3.64
CA THR A 142 -4.08 -14.25 -2.73
C THR A 142 -4.22 -12.84 -2.17
N ALA A 143 -4.03 -12.68 -0.86
CA ALA A 143 -4.00 -11.38 -0.21
C ALA A 143 -2.71 -10.63 -0.59
N LEU A 144 -2.82 -9.32 -0.86
CA LEU A 144 -1.66 -8.49 -1.11
C LEU A 144 -0.96 -8.14 0.21
N PRO A 145 0.39 -8.18 0.25
CA PRO A 145 1.13 -7.71 1.40
C PRO A 145 0.78 -6.26 1.73
N LYS A 146 0.56 -5.94 3.00
CA LYS A 146 0.12 -4.59 3.40
C LYS A 146 1.16 -3.51 3.16
N GLY A 147 2.45 -3.85 3.24
CA GLY A 147 3.55 -2.97 2.81
C GLY A 147 3.45 -2.61 1.33
N LEU A 148 3.02 -3.57 0.49
CA LEU A 148 2.75 -3.35 -0.93
C LEU A 148 1.54 -2.43 -1.14
N VAL A 149 0.43 -2.71 -0.45
CA VAL A 149 -0.78 -1.87 -0.48
C VAL A 149 -0.47 -0.44 -0.03
N TYR A 150 0.36 -0.28 0.99
CA TYR A 150 0.80 1.01 1.49
C TYR A 150 1.60 1.80 0.46
N ASP A 151 2.59 1.17 -0.18
CA ASP A 151 3.39 1.79 -1.24
C ASP A 151 2.54 2.15 -2.46
N LEU A 152 1.62 1.27 -2.83
CA LEU A 152 0.64 1.50 -3.90
C LEU A 152 -0.25 2.71 -3.58
N THR A 153 -0.77 2.78 -2.35
CA THR A 153 -1.58 3.93 -1.87
C THR A 153 -0.78 5.23 -1.93
N ARG A 154 0.49 5.20 -1.51
CA ARG A 154 1.39 6.37 -1.58
C ARG A 154 1.61 6.81 -3.02
N PHE A 155 1.87 5.87 -3.92
CA PHE A 155 2.04 6.15 -5.34
C PHE A 155 0.80 6.75 -5.98
N LEU A 156 -0.39 6.20 -5.73
CA LEU A 156 -1.67 6.73 -6.20
C LEU A 156 -1.97 8.15 -5.68
N ARG A 157 -1.41 8.52 -4.52
CA ARG A 157 -1.45 9.88 -3.96
C ARG A 157 -0.34 10.81 -4.46
N GLY A 158 0.47 10.36 -5.42
CA GLY A 158 1.59 11.12 -5.98
C GLY A 158 2.77 11.31 -5.02
N LYS A 159 2.89 10.47 -3.99
CA LYS A 159 4.03 10.50 -3.05
C LYS A 159 5.24 9.81 -3.67
N ARG A 160 6.44 10.18 -3.21
CA ARG A 160 7.70 9.59 -3.69
C ARG A 160 7.91 8.20 -3.07
N PRO A 161 8.54 7.24 -3.77
CA PRO A 161 8.92 5.97 -3.16
C PRO A 161 9.76 6.16 -1.88
N LEU A 162 9.56 5.29 -0.89
CA LEU A 162 10.47 5.22 0.25
C LEU A 162 11.79 4.59 -0.21
N LEU A 163 12.89 5.13 0.29
CA LEU A 163 14.23 4.66 -0.04
C LEU A 163 14.66 3.57 0.94
N LEU A 164 15.40 2.58 0.45
CA LEU A 164 16.12 1.64 1.29
C LEU A 164 17.57 2.10 1.43
N PRO A 165 18.14 2.04 2.64
CA PRO A 165 19.52 2.44 2.85
C PRO A 165 20.50 1.33 2.48
N ALA A 166 21.74 1.69 2.17
CA ALA A 166 22.81 0.72 1.93
C ALA A 166 23.59 0.50 3.23
N PHE A 167 23.36 -0.64 3.89
CA PHE A 167 24.09 -1.04 5.09
C PHE A 167 25.50 -1.53 4.74
N SER A 168 26.47 -1.14 5.56
CA SER A 168 27.81 -1.74 5.60
C SER A 168 27.73 -3.16 6.12
N GLU A 169 28.55 -4.05 5.56
CA GLU A 169 28.77 -5.41 6.08
C GLU A 169 29.41 -5.38 7.48
N GLN A 170 30.12 -4.31 7.82
CA GLN A 170 30.74 -4.14 9.13
C GLN A 170 29.78 -3.50 10.12
N TYR A 171 29.69 -4.10 11.31
CA TYR A 171 28.92 -3.55 12.42
C TYR A 171 29.64 -2.36 13.07
N GLY A 172 28.86 -1.38 13.50
CA GLY A 172 29.32 -0.29 14.35
C GLY A 172 29.74 -0.82 15.72
N SER A 173 30.94 -0.45 16.16
CA SER A 173 31.42 -0.84 17.47
C SER A 173 30.75 -0.03 18.57
N GLU A 174 30.26 -0.70 19.62
CA GLU A 174 29.78 -0.04 20.85
C GLU A 174 30.83 0.88 21.51
N ARG A 175 32.12 0.75 21.16
CA ARG A 175 33.19 1.65 21.64
C ARG A 175 32.97 3.11 21.25
N THR A 176 32.23 3.37 20.17
CA THR A 176 31.87 4.73 19.76
C THR A 176 30.79 5.35 20.66
N LEU A 177 30.14 4.57 21.52
CA LEU A 177 29.11 4.99 22.48
C LEU A 177 29.76 5.32 23.83
N THR A 178 30.59 6.36 23.85
CA THR A 178 31.26 6.81 25.09
C THR A 178 30.25 7.35 26.11
N ARG A 179 30.62 7.39 27.40
CA ARG A 179 29.78 7.97 28.48
C ARG A 179 29.25 9.35 28.12
N ALA A 180 30.09 10.21 27.53
CA ALA A 180 29.70 11.56 27.11
C ALA A 180 28.62 11.53 26.01
N ARG A 181 28.73 10.62 25.03
CA ARG A 181 27.72 10.45 23.97
C ARG A 181 26.41 9.86 24.51
N LEU A 182 26.49 8.92 25.45
CA LEU A 182 25.30 8.31 26.08
C LEU A 182 24.50 9.29 26.94
N LEU A 183 25.18 10.18 27.65
CA LEU A 183 24.55 11.25 28.44
C LEU A 183 24.15 12.46 27.58
N GLY A 184 24.55 12.50 26.31
CA GLY A 184 24.27 13.57 25.38
C GLY A 184 22.78 13.68 25.05
N LYS A 185 22.34 14.89 24.70
CA LYS A 185 20.99 15.13 24.19
C LYS A 185 20.93 14.92 22.67
N ALA A 186 19.73 14.62 22.20
CA ALA A 186 19.38 14.28 20.83
C ALA A 186 18.06 14.95 20.44
N TRP A 187 17.78 15.01 19.14
CA TRP A 187 16.43 15.29 18.66
C TRP A 187 15.59 14.02 18.76
N GLY A 188 14.58 14.01 19.62
CA GLY A 188 13.60 12.94 19.76
C GLY A 188 12.31 13.25 19.00
N PHE A 189 11.84 12.29 18.21
CA PHE A 189 10.64 12.34 17.38
C PHE A 189 9.66 11.27 17.87
N TYR A 190 8.46 11.70 18.24
CA TYR A 190 7.49 10.83 18.90
C TYR A 190 6.30 10.60 17.98
N LEU A 191 6.20 9.37 17.49
CA LEU A 191 5.07 8.87 16.72
C LEU A 191 4.06 8.27 17.70
N ASP A 192 2.81 8.77 17.70
CA ASP A 192 1.70 8.20 18.48
C ASP A 192 1.36 6.83 17.89
N TYR A 193 2.02 5.81 18.43
CA TYR A 193 1.95 4.43 17.96
C TYR A 193 0.55 3.87 18.19
N THR A 194 -0.09 4.24 19.30
CA THR A 194 -1.49 3.87 19.56
C THR A 194 -2.44 4.40 18.49
N ALA A 195 -2.32 5.67 18.10
CA ALA A 195 -3.14 6.23 17.01
C ALA A 195 -2.82 5.60 15.65
N LEU A 196 -1.53 5.34 15.38
CA LEU A 196 -1.09 4.73 14.13
C LEU A 196 -1.63 3.30 13.99
N LEU A 197 -1.53 2.52 15.08
CA LEU A 197 -2.08 1.18 15.20
C LEU A 197 -3.60 1.17 15.04
N GLN A 198 -4.30 2.15 15.61
CA GLN A 198 -5.75 2.29 15.43
C GLN A 198 -6.15 2.56 13.97
N ARG A 199 -5.34 3.34 13.24
CA ARG A 199 -5.61 3.64 11.82
C ARG A 199 -5.33 2.45 10.91
N ILE A 200 -4.25 1.72 11.16
CA ILE A 200 -3.83 0.58 10.33
C ILE A 200 -4.62 -0.69 10.70
N GLY A 201 -4.88 -0.89 11.98
CA GLY A 201 -5.65 -2.03 12.48
C GLY A 201 -4.86 -3.33 12.66
N SER A 202 -3.53 -3.29 12.50
CA SER A 202 -2.63 -4.45 12.60
C SER A 202 -1.28 -4.02 13.19
N VAL A 203 -0.78 -4.77 14.18
CA VAL A 203 0.51 -4.50 14.84
C VAL A 203 1.66 -4.72 13.85
N GLU A 204 1.69 -5.88 13.20
CA GLU A 204 2.73 -6.26 12.23
C GLU A 204 2.84 -5.22 11.11
N ASP A 205 1.71 -4.82 10.53
CA ASP A 205 1.69 -3.83 9.45
C ASP A 205 2.09 -2.44 9.94
N THR A 206 1.74 -2.11 11.18
CA THR A 206 2.16 -0.85 11.80
C THR A 206 3.66 -0.83 12.00
N GLU A 207 4.24 -1.91 12.54
CA GLU A 207 5.68 -2.04 12.73
C GLU A 207 6.44 -2.06 11.41
N GLU A 208 5.91 -2.71 10.37
CA GLU A 208 6.47 -2.71 9.02
C GLU A 208 6.47 -1.29 8.41
N ILE A 209 5.35 -0.57 8.51
CA ILE A 209 5.25 0.81 8.01
C ILE A 209 6.23 1.73 8.77
N VAL A 210 6.30 1.64 10.10
CA VAL A 210 7.26 2.41 10.90
C VAL A 210 8.70 2.08 10.50
N SER A 211 9.02 0.79 10.35
CA SER A 211 10.34 0.32 9.95
C SER A 211 10.75 0.85 8.58
N ARG A 212 9.83 0.86 7.61
CA ARG A 212 10.07 1.46 6.28
C ARG A 212 10.39 2.95 6.35
N HIS A 213 9.70 3.71 7.21
CA HIS A 213 10.01 5.12 7.43
C HIS A 213 11.35 5.34 8.12
N ILE A 214 11.75 4.44 9.03
CA ILE A 214 13.08 4.45 9.65
C ILE A 214 14.17 4.16 8.60
N LEU A 215 13.94 3.22 7.70
CA LEU A 215 14.85 2.90 6.61
C LEU A 215 14.97 4.06 5.61
N ASP A 216 13.84 4.67 5.22
CA ASP A 216 13.82 5.87 4.37
C ASP A 216 14.56 7.05 5.02
N LEU A 217 14.35 7.24 6.33
CA LEU A 217 15.08 8.22 7.13
C LEU A 217 16.59 7.99 7.04
N MET A 218 17.06 6.76 7.29
CA MET A 218 18.48 6.42 7.20
C MET A 218 19.04 6.68 5.81
N ALA A 219 18.32 6.27 4.77
CA ALA A 219 18.74 6.45 3.38
C ALA A 219 18.87 7.94 3.04
N ARG A 220 17.92 8.78 3.49
CA ARG A 220 17.97 10.23 3.30
C ARG A 220 19.13 10.88 4.06
N LEU A 221 19.40 10.44 5.29
CA LEU A 221 20.52 10.93 6.08
C LEU A 221 21.86 10.54 5.45
N GLN A 222 21.98 9.30 4.94
CA GLN A 222 23.15 8.83 4.19
C GLN A 222 23.37 9.63 2.90
N GLN A 223 22.31 9.95 2.16
CA GLN A 223 22.38 10.72 0.89
C GLN A 223 22.52 12.24 1.08
N SER A 224 22.50 12.74 2.32
CA SER A 224 22.49 14.18 2.61
C SER A 224 23.77 14.88 2.13
N LYS A 225 23.65 15.71 1.09
CA LYS A 225 24.73 16.56 0.55
C LYS A 225 25.04 17.81 1.41
N ALA A 226 24.42 17.97 2.57
CA ALA A 226 24.67 19.13 3.43
C ALA A 226 26.08 19.02 4.02
N LYS A 227 26.97 19.98 3.69
CA LYS A 227 28.38 20.01 4.14
C LYS A 227 28.55 19.79 5.65
N GLN A 228 27.59 20.24 6.47
CA GLN A 228 27.61 20.11 7.93
C GLN A 228 27.18 18.72 8.46
N VAL A 229 26.39 17.95 7.70
CA VAL A 229 26.00 16.57 8.07
C VAL A 229 27.03 15.58 7.57
N LYS A 230 27.71 15.88 6.46
CA LYS A 230 28.75 15.03 5.88
C LYS A 230 29.93 14.78 6.84
N GLU A 231 30.24 15.75 7.67
CA GLU A 231 31.32 15.67 8.68
C GLU A 231 30.83 15.13 10.04
N ASP A 232 29.53 14.86 10.20
CA ASP A 232 28.95 14.40 11.44
C ASP A 232 28.80 12.88 11.49
N GLU A 233 29.09 12.30 12.65
CA GLU A 233 28.79 10.90 12.94
C GLU A 233 27.46 10.87 13.70
N LEU A 234 26.39 10.55 12.98
CA LEU A 234 25.06 10.49 13.54
C LEU A 234 24.79 9.12 14.15
N ILE A 235 24.08 9.08 15.27
CA ILE A 235 23.57 7.86 15.86
C ILE A 235 22.06 7.94 15.88
N LEU A 236 21.42 6.98 15.22
CA LEU A 236 19.97 6.78 15.30
C LEU A 236 19.66 5.83 16.45
N TRP A 237 18.73 6.24 17.29
CA TRP A 237 18.21 5.46 18.41
C TRP A 237 16.72 5.21 18.19
N VAL A 238 16.24 4.08 18.72
CA VAL A 238 14.83 3.74 18.74
C VAL A 238 14.41 3.36 20.15
N GLY A 239 13.18 3.70 20.53
CA GLY A 239 12.65 3.40 21.84
C GLY A 239 11.13 3.38 21.84
N ARG A 240 10.55 2.99 22.97
CA ARG A 240 9.11 3.03 23.22
C ARG A 240 8.86 3.82 24.48
N LYS A 241 7.87 4.69 24.44
CA LYS A 241 7.47 5.51 25.59
C LYS A 241 5.97 5.33 25.83
N VAL A 242 5.59 5.05 27.07
CA VAL A 242 4.18 5.11 27.48
C VAL A 242 3.95 6.42 28.23
N SER A 243 2.97 7.20 27.79
CA SER A 243 2.48 8.37 28.51
C SER A 243 1.00 8.23 28.80
N VAL A 244 0.46 9.13 29.61
CA VAL A 244 -0.97 9.24 29.86
C VAL A 244 -1.47 10.52 29.20
N ASP A 245 -2.61 10.49 28.53
CA ASP A 245 -3.21 11.67 27.90
C ASP A 245 -4.05 12.51 28.87
N CYS A 246 -4.65 13.60 28.37
CA CYS A 246 -5.50 14.48 29.17
C CYS A 246 -6.78 13.81 29.72
N HIS A 247 -7.11 12.61 29.29
CA HIS A 247 -8.24 11.81 29.75
C HIS A 247 -7.82 10.61 30.61
N ASN A 248 -6.58 10.62 31.11
CA ASN A 248 -6.00 9.53 31.86
C ASN A 248 -5.91 8.20 31.09
N GLN A 249 -5.87 8.23 29.76
CA GLN A 249 -5.70 7.03 28.94
C GLN A 249 -4.23 6.81 28.59
N PRO A 250 -3.70 5.58 28.71
CA PRO A 250 -2.34 5.28 28.30
C PRO A 250 -2.20 5.39 26.78
N LYS A 251 -1.11 6.01 26.33
CA LYS A 251 -0.69 6.11 24.95
C LYS A 251 0.75 5.65 24.81
N GLU A 252 0.98 4.78 23.85
CA GLU A 252 2.31 4.33 23.47
C GLU A 252 2.82 5.17 22.31
N TYR A 253 4.08 5.58 22.42
CA TYR A 253 4.80 6.31 21.39
C TYR A 253 5.99 5.48 20.92
N TYR A 254 6.09 5.33 19.61
CA TYR A 254 7.32 4.89 18.99
C TYR A 254 8.24 6.11 18.89
N SER A 255 9.41 6.01 19.52
CA SER A 255 10.31 7.15 19.71
C SER A 255 11.58 6.93 18.90
N ILE A 256 11.92 7.90 18.05
CA ILE A 256 13.12 7.87 17.22
C ILE A 256 14.00 9.03 17.69
N TYR A 257 15.27 8.77 17.99
CA TYR A 257 16.19 9.83 18.40
C TYR A 257 17.38 9.92 17.45
N LEU A 258 17.81 11.15 17.18
CA LEU A 258 19.00 11.42 16.37
C LEU A 258 19.99 12.28 17.15
N SER A 259 21.14 11.69 17.49
CA SER A 259 22.28 12.40 18.06
C SER A 259 23.44 12.45 17.08
N GLY A 260 24.43 13.30 17.35
CA GLY A 260 25.67 13.39 16.60
C GLY A 260 26.63 14.37 17.24
N ASN A 261 27.88 14.40 16.76
CA ASN A 261 28.92 15.28 17.27
C ASN A 261 28.63 16.76 16.95
N PHE A 262 27.95 17.04 15.84
CA PHE A 262 27.64 18.39 15.38
C PHE A 262 26.13 18.70 15.36
N VAL A 263 25.28 17.78 15.81
CA VAL A 263 23.85 18.02 16.02
C VAL A 263 23.65 19.05 17.14
N LYS A 264 22.86 20.09 16.86
CA LYS A 264 22.61 21.23 17.75
C LYS A 264 21.13 21.39 18.05
N ASN A 265 20.82 21.91 19.24
CA ASN A 265 19.47 22.31 19.64
C ASN A 265 19.04 23.63 18.98
N THR A 266 18.86 23.60 17.65
CA THR A 266 18.37 24.72 16.88
C THR A 266 17.27 24.24 15.93
N LYS A 267 16.20 25.04 15.77
CA LYS A 267 15.10 24.69 14.86
C LYS A 267 15.55 24.42 13.42
N LEU A 268 16.59 25.11 12.96
CA LEU A 268 17.17 24.99 11.62
C LEU A 268 18.28 23.93 11.52
N ASN A 269 18.36 22.99 12.46
CA ASN A 269 19.35 21.92 12.39
C ASN A 269 19.11 21.06 11.11
N PRO A 270 20.09 20.90 10.21
CA PRO A 270 19.87 20.20 8.95
C PRO A 270 19.45 18.73 9.12
N ALA A 271 20.05 18.01 10.05
CA ALA A 271 19.74 16.61 10.31
C ALA A 271 18.32 16.45 10.86
N LYS A 272 17.91 17.33 11.78
CA LYS A 272 16.53 17.42 12.27
C LYS A 272 15.52 17.63 11.13
N LEU A 273 15.76 18.59 10.25
CA LEU A 273 14.85 18.91 9.14
C LEU A 273 14.69 17.74 8.16
N ILE A 274 15.75 16.95 7.95
CA ILE A 274 15.69 15.72 7.15
C ILE A 274 14.76 14.70 7.83
N VAL A 275 14.91 14.51 9.15
CA VAL A 275 14.09 13.57 9.91
C VAL A 275 12.63 13.98 9.93
N GLU A 276 12.36 15.26 10.21
CA GLU A 276 11.01 15.81 10.19
C GLU A 276 10.34 15.59 8.85
N LYS A 277 11.07 15.83 7.76
CA LYS A 277 10.53 15.64 6.42
C LYS A 277 10.21 14.17 6.13
N ALA A 278 11.08 13.24 6.52
CA ALA A 278 10.86 11.81 6.33
C ALA A 278 9.62 11.34 7.11
N LEU A 279 9.52 11.72 8.39
CA LEU A 279 8.43 11.29 9.27
C LEU A 279 7.13 12.08 9.09
N SER A 280 7.15 13.26 8.46
CA SER A 280 5.96 14.10 8.27
C SER A 280 4.85 13.47 7.42
N GLU A 281 5.15 12.39 6.71
CA GLU A 281 4.13 11.61 6.01
C GLU A 281 3.23 10.81 6.95
N LEU A 282 3.68 10.58 8.20
CA LEU A 282 2.89 9.99 9.26
C LEU A 282 2.20 11.10 10.06
N PRO A 283 0.86 11.26 9.96
CA PRO A 283 0.11 12.27 10.73
C PRO A 283 0.18 12.03 12.25
N GLU A 284 0.68 10.87 12.66
CA GLU A 284 0.91 10.49 14.06
C GLU A 284 2.21 11.05 14.64
N LEU A 285 3.04 11.79 13.89
CA LEU A 285 4.14 12.57 14.46
C LEU A 285 3.60 13.69 15.36
N LYS A 286 3.62 13.50 16.68
CA LYS A 286 3.00 14.42 17.65
C LYS A 286 3.96 15.42 18.27
N GLN A 287 5.19 14.97 18.58
CA GLN A 287 6.11 15.78 19.37
C GLN A 287 7.54 15.65 18.85
N ILE A 288 8.29 16.74 18.99
CA ILE A 288 9.71 16.82 18.66
C ILE A 288 10.41 17.56 19.80
N MET A 289 11.35 16.90 20.46
CA MET A 289 11.98 17.41 21.68
C MET A 289 13.49 17.26 21.66
N TRP A 290 14.18 18.08 22.46
CA TRP A 290 15.62 17.97 22.69
C TRP A 290 15.88 17.27 24.04
N VAL A 291 16.16 15.98 23.99
CA VAL A 291 16.13 15.08 25.15
C VAL A 291 17.29 14.08 25.10
N SER A 292 17.69 13.54 26.25
CA SER A 292 18.66 12.43 26.29
C SER A 292 17.95 11.12 25.89
N PRO A 293 18.40 10.40 24.84
CA PRO A 293 17.85 9.09 24.49
C PRO A 293 17.95 8.10 25.65
N LEU A 294 19.05 8.15 26.41
CA LEU A 294 19.26 7.28 27.57
C LEU A 294 18.19 7.50 28.65
N ALA A 295 17.79 8.74 28.90
CA ALA A 295 16.74 9.08 29.88
C ALA A 295 15.35 8.58 29.49
N GLU A 296 15.15 8.31 28.20
CA GLU A 296 13.92 7.77 27.63
C GLU A 296 14.09 6.29 27.25
N GLU A 297 15.14 5.64 27.76
CA GLU A 297 15.43 4.22 27.54
C GLU A 297 15.61 3.81 26.06
N GLY A 298 16.05 4.77 25.22
CA GLY A 298 16.31 4.55 23.80
C GLY A 298 17.53 3.67 23.55
N ILE A 299 17.42 2.76 22.58
CA ILE A 299 18.46 1.82 22.17
C ILE A 299 19.12 2.30 20.87
N PRO A 300 20.46 2.37 20.80
CA PRO A 300 21.16 2.78 19.59
C PRO A 300 21.01 1.69 18.53
N PHE A 301 20.52 2.08 17.36
CA PHE A 301 20.17 1.14 16.29
C PHE A 301 21.22 1.18 15.17
N ALA A 302 21.58 2.37 14.70
CA ALA A 302 22.54 2.52 13.60
C ALA A 302 23.44 3.75 13.76
N LEU A 303 24.67 3.62 13.27
CA LEU A 303 25.63 4.70 13.04
C LEU A 303 25.53 5.14 11.58
N ILE A 304 25.38 6.44 11.34
CA ILE A 304 25.22 7.02 10.00
C ILE A 304 26.29 8.10 9.81
N SER A 305 27.09 7.96 8.76
CA SER A 305 28.07 8.93 8.30
C SER A 305 27.98 9.05 6.77
N ALA A 306 28.77 9.95 6.17
CA ALA A 306 28.74 10.18 4.72
C ALA A 306 28.92 8.91 3.88
N ASP A 307 29.83 8.04 4.29
CA ASP A 307 30.22 6.86 3.51
C ASP A 307 29.81 5.54 4.16
N VAL A 308 29.34 5.57 5.41
CA VAL A 308 29.05 4.36 6.20
C VAL A 308 27.71 4.48 6.91
N LEU A 309 26.83 3.51 6.67
CA LEU A 309 25.69 3.20 7.52
C LEU A 309 25.92 1.81 8.13
N ALA A 310 26.11 1.73 9.44
CA ALA A 310 26.41 0.47 10.12
C ALA A 310 25.40 0.21 11.24
N ARG A 311 24.92 -1.03 11.37
CA ARG A 311 24.13 -1.45 12.53
C ARG A 311 25.02 -1.59 13.75
N PHE A 312 24.54 -1.21 14.92
CA PHE A 312 25.29 -1.47 16.15
C PHE A 312 25.21 -2.94 16.54
N ASN A 313 26.35 -3.49 16.98
CA ASN A 313 26.38 -4.75 17.70
C ASN A 313 26.56 -4.46 19.20
N LEU A 314 25.46 -4.52 19.96
CA LEU A 314 25.41 -4.16 21.37
C LEU A 314 25.65 -5.37 22.25
N THR A 315 26.61 -5.28 23.18
CA THR A 315 26.92 -6.38 24.09
C THR A 315 26.31 -6.18 25.48
N HIS A 316 26.40 -7.20 26.34
CA HIS A 316 26.04 -7.06 27.75
C HIS A 316 26.80 -5.94 28.48
N LYS A 317 28.02 -5.59 28.03
CA LYS A 317 28.78 -4.49 28.62
C LYS A 317 28.11 -3.14 28.38
N PHE A 318 27.57 -2.94 27.18
CA PHE A 318 26.79 -1.76 26.85
C PHE A 318 25.55 -1.64 27.75
N PHE A 319 24.73 -2.69 27.85
CA PHE A 319 23.51 -2.64 28.66
C PHE A 319 23.80 -2.39 30.14
N ARG A 320 24.87 -2.98 30.69
CA ARG A 320 25.32 -2.70 32.06
C ARG A 320 25.73 -1.24 32.26
N LEU A 321 26.44 -0.65 31.30
CA LEU A 321 26.82 0.76 31.36
C LEU A 321 25.58 1.67 31.29
N CYS A 322 24.61 1.38 30.42
CA CYS A 322 23.37 2.14 30.31
C CYS A 322 22.54 2.08 31.59
N ASP A 323 22.37 0.89 32.18
CA ASP A 323 21.66 0.71 33.45
C ASP A 323 22.32 1.51 34.58
N GLN A 324 23.65 1.45 34.69
CA GLN A 324 24.41 2.24 35.67
C GLN A 324 24.19 3.75 35.45
N LEU A 325 24.40 4.23 34.23
CA LEU A 325 24.26 5.66 33.92
C LEU A 325 22.82 6.15 34.08
N PHE A 326 21.83 5.33 33.75
CA PHE A 326 20.42 5.64 33.96
C PHE A 326 20.10 5.77 35.44
N THR A 327 20.54 4.79 36.25
CA THR A 327 20.34 4.79 37.70
C THR A 327 20.99 6.01 38.36
N GLU A 328 22.21 6.36 37.94
CA GLU A 328 22.96 7.50 38.49
C GLU A 328 22.34 8.87 38.13
N ASN A 329 21.69 9.02 36.97
CA ASN A 329 21.37 10.34 36.41
C ASN A 329 19.88 10.58 36.11
N PHE A 330 19.09 9.54 35.89
CA PHE A 330 17.73 9.65 35.34
C PHE A 330 16.69 8.83 36.09
N GLN A 331 17.07 8.08 37.13
CA GLN A 331 16.13 7.28 37.90
C GLN A 331 15.01 8.16 38.48
N PRO A 332 13.74 7.92 38.12
CA PRO A 332 12.65 8.81 38.52
C PRO A 332 12.28 8.66 39.99
N TYR A 333 12.36 7.43 40.54
CA TYR A 333 12.10 7.14 41.95
C TYR A 333 12.74 5.80 42.36
N TYR A 334 12.88 5.60 43.67
CA TYR A 334 13.42 4.39 44.26
C TYR A 334 12.51 3.18 43.99
N GLY A 335 13.06 2.13 43.38
CA GLY A 335 12.32 0.91 43.02
C GLY A 335 11.77 0.87 41.59
N TYR A 336 11.97 1.92 40.77
CA TYR A 336 11.68 1.86 39.34
C TYR A 336 12.54 0.79 38.65
N ILE A 337 11.90 -0.15 37.94
CA ILE A 337 12.58 -1.18 37.15
C ILE A 337 12.78 -0.64 35.74
N ASN A 338 14.03 -0.30 35.39
CA ASN A 338 14.35 0.20 34.07
C ASN A 338 14.52 -0.95 33.05
N ASN A 339 14.28 -0.67 31.78
CA ASN A 339 14.32 -1.62 30.67
C ASN A 339 15.72 -2.21 30.45
N TYR A 340 16.79 -1.44 30.66
CA TYR A 340 18.17 -1.97 30.54
C TYR A 340 18.45 -3.06 31.57
N GLN A 341 17.92 -2.90 32.79
CA GLN A 341 17.99 -3.90 33.86
C GLN A 341 17.17 -5.15 33.49
N GLN A 342 15.96 -5.00 32.93
CA GLN A 342 15.14 -6.14 32.48
C GLN A 342 15.80 -6.94 31.35
N ILE A 343 16.39 -6.25 30.36
CA ILE A 343 17.12 -6.90 29.25
C ILE A 343 18.29 -7.75 29.79
N GLN A 344 19.00 -7.24 30.80
CA GLN A 344 20.08 -7.99 31.45
C GLN A 344 19.55 -9.21 32.23
N GLN A 345 18.44 -9.05 32.95
CA GLN A 345 17.88 -10.10 33.82
C GLN A 345 17.24 -11.24 33.03
N ASN A 346 16.55 -10.93 31.93
CA ASN A 346 15.65 -11.90 31.31
C ASN A 346 16.26 -12.65 30.11
N ARG A 347 17.46 -12.30 29.61
CA ARG A 347 18.08 -12.91 28.40
C ARG A 347 17.09 -13.12 27.24
N LEU A 348 16.16 -12.19 27.04
CA LEU A 348 15.01 -12.39 26.16
C LEU A 348 15.41 -12.33 24.68
N PHE A 349 15.49 -13.49 24.05
CA PHE A 349 15.28 -13.67 22.62
C PHE A 349 13.80 -14.01 22.44
N PHE A 350 13.01 -13.15 21.79
CA PHE A 350 11.58 -13.39 21.57
C PHE A 350 11.30 -13.88 20.14
N THR A 351 10.63 -15.03 20.05
CA THR A 351 9.69 -15.42 18.99
C THR A 351 8.28 -15.34 19.58
N PRO A 352 7.30 -14.65 18.96
CA PRO A 352 5.93 -14.61 19.48
C PRO A 352 5.00 -15.60 18.75
N GLU A 353 4.22 -16.35 19.54
CA GLU A 353 2.99 -17.03 19.12
C GLU A 353 1.76 -16.23 19.59
N THR A 354 0.76 -16.08 18.73
CA THR A 354 -0.47 -15.30 18.95
C THR A 354 -1.67 -16.18 19.35
N LYS A 355 -2.53 -15.67 20.26
CA LYS A 355 -3.91 -16.16 20.48
C LYS A 355 -4.92 -15.00 20.55
N VAL A 356 -6.14 -15.29 20.07
CA VAL A 356 -7.16 -14.38 19.51
C VAL A 356 -8.38 -14.16 20.43
N TYR A 357 -9.02 -12.98 20.40
CA TYR A 357 -10.47 -12.78 20.69
C TYR A 357 -11.09 -11.56 19.94
N SER A 358 -12.41 -11.63 19.61
CA SER A 358 -13.14 -10.81 18.63
C SER A 358 -14.09 -9.74 19.21
N LEU A 359 -14.04 -8.53 18.62
CA LEU A 359 -14.84 -7.32 18.90
C LEU A 359 -16.01 -7.10 17.90
N VAL A 360 -16.40 -8.15 17.17
CA VAL A 360 -17.52 -8.10 16.19
C VAL A 360 -18.90 -7.99 16.89
N LYS A 361 -18.97 -8.26 18.19
CA LYS A 361 -20.23 -8.23 18.96
C LYS A 361 -20.69 -6.85 19.43
N LYS A 362 -19.89 -5.78 19.31
CA LYS A 362 -20.23 -4.44 19.86
C LYS A 362 -20.63 -3.38 18.83
N ARG A 363 -20.42 -3.63 17.53
CA ARG A 363 -20.62 -2.61 16.47
C ARG A 363 -21.99 -2.67 15.77
N LYS A 364 -22.84 -3.66 16.08
CA LYS A 364 -24.23 -3.72 15.58
C LYS A 364 -25.20 -2.72 16.27
N ASP A 365 -24.78 -2.02 17.32
CA ASP A 365 -25.70 -1.32 18.24
C ASP A 365 -25.86 0.21 18.03
N LYS A 366 -25.35 0.82 16.96
CA LYS A 366 -25.40 2.31 16.82
C LYS A 366 -25.85 2.85 15.45
N GLY A 367 -26.88 2.26 14.86
CA GLY A 367 -27.44 2.69 13.56
C GLY A 367 -27.94 4.16 13.47
N ILE A 368 -28.26 4.57 12.22
CA ILE A 368 -29.04 5.76 11.73
C ILE A 368 -28.19 6.95 11.19
N ILE A 369 -28.45 7.68 10.07
CA ILE A 369 -29.04 7.56 8.69
C ILE A 369 -28.89 8.99 8.03
N MET A 370 -28.32 9.10 6.82
CA MET A 370 -28.78 9.69 5.51
C MET A 370 -29.02 11.22 5.33
N GLU A 371 -28.49 11.75 4.22
CA GLU A 371 -28.90 12.99 3.52
C GLU A 371 -29.48 12.62 2.13
N GLN A 372 -30.52 13.32 1.65
CA GLN A 372 -31.49 12.88 0.62
C GLN A 372 -30.95 12.88 -0.84
N ASN A 373 -31.44 11.94 -1.66
CA ASN A 373 -31.14 11.75 -3.10
C ASN A 373 -32.23 12.36 -4.01
N LEU A 374 -31.90 12.70 -5.27
CA LEU A 374 -32.87 13.07 -6.33
C LEU A 374 -33.85 11.92 -6.65
N SER A 375 -34.97 12.19 -7.32
CA SER A 375 -35.93 11.17 -7.78
C SER A 375 -35.56 10.58 -9.17
N ALA A 376 -36.04 9.37 -9.47
CA ALA A 376 -35.72 8.67 -10.73
C ALA A 376 -36.12 9.47 -11.99
N LEU A 377 -37.26 10.16 -11.93
CA LEU A 377 -37.76 10.98 -13.04
C LEU A 377 -36.86 12.19 -13.31
N GLU A 378 -36.36 12.84 -12.25
CA GLU A 378 -35.43 13.97 -12.36
C GLU A 378 -34.11 13.53 -12.98
N VAL A 379 -33.60 12.36 -12.59
CA VAL A 379 -32.37 11.78 -13.17
C VAL A 379 -32.57 11.44 -14.66
N MET A 380 -33.69 10.83 -15.06
CA MET A 380 -33.94 10.52 -16.48
C MET A 380 -34.14 11.76 -17.35
N ASN A 381 -34.74 12.82 -16.82
CA ASN A 381 -34.86 14.10 -17.53
C ASN A 381 -33.48 14.71 -17.82
N LEU A 382 -32.56 14.67 -16.85
CA LEU A 382 -31.18 15.11 -17.06
C LEU A 382 -30.43 14.22 -18.06
N VAL A 383 -30.65 12.90 -18.05
CA VAL A 383 -30.08 11.97 -19.03
C VAL A 383 -30.56 12.26 -20.46
N GLN A 384 -31.85 12.53 -20.65
CA GLN A 384 -32.46 12.74 -21.96
C GLN A 384 -32.26 14.15 -22.53
N TRP A 385 -32.16 15.17 -21.68
CA TRP A 385 -32.17 16.57 -22.11
C TRP A 385 -31.02 17.42 -21.54
N GLY A 386 -30.24 16.88 -20.62
CA GLY A 386 -29.11 17.58 -19.98
C GLY A 386 -27.87 17.70 -20.87
N ASN A 387 -27.06 18.69 -20.51
CA ASN A 387 -25.79 19.03 -21.17
C ASN A 387 -24.61 18.34 -20.48
N LYS A 388 -23.39 18.56 -20.99
CA LYS A 388 -22.16 17.95 -20.46
C LYS A 388 -21.93 18.32 -18.99
N GLU A 389 -22.32 19.51 -18.58
CA GLU A 389 -22.17 20.03 -17.21
C GLU A 389 -22.98 19.21 -16.19
N ASP A 390 -24.08 18.57 -16.64
CA ASP A 390 -25.01 17.84 -15.78
C ASP A 390 -24.53 16.41 -15.44
N LEU A 391 -23.48 15.91 -16.12
CA LEU A 391 -22.97 14.54 -15.94
C LEU A 391 -22.63 14.21 -14.48
N THR A 392 -22.05 15.15 -13.74
CA THR A 392 -21.70 14.94 -12.33
C THR A 392 -22.93 14.67 -11.47
N GLU A 393 -24.02 15.41 -11.71
CA GLU A 393 -25.24 15.31 -10.93
C GLU A 393 -26.06 14.07 -11.32
N ILE A 394 -26.05 13.72 -12.62
CA ILE A 394 -26.63 12.47 -13.14
C ILE A 394 -25.97 11.26 -12.47
N PHE A 395 -24.63 11.15 -12.51
CA PHE A 395 -23.92 10.00 -11.95
C PHE A 395 -23.93 9.94 -10.41
N ARG A 396 -24.13 11.07 -9.74
CA ARG A 396 -24.32 11.13 -8.28
C ARG A 396 -25.65 10.52 -7.83
N ASN A 397 -26.67 10.56 -8.67
CA ASN A 397 -28.03 10.10 -8.35
C ASN A 397 -28.48 8.89 -9.19
N ILE A 398 -27.58 8.31 -9.98
CA ILE A 398 -27.89 7.23 -10.93
C ILE A 398 -28.41 5.96 -10.25
N HIS A 399 -28.10 5.76 -8.96
CA HIS A 399 -28.59 4.65 -8.14
C HIS A 399 -30.08 4.70 -7.82
N VAL A 400 -30.77 5.79 -8.18
CA VAL A 400 -32.21 5.94 -8.00
C VAL A 400 -33.00 5.31 -9.16
N LEU A 401 -32.34 5.02 -10.29
CA LEU A 401 -32.94 4.35 -11.43
C LEU A 401 -33.08 2.84 -11.18
N ASN A 402 -34.19 2.25 -11.64
CA ASN A 402 -34.33 0.80 -11.70
C ASN A 402 -33.54 0.24 -12.90
N LYS A 403 -33.35 -1.09 -12.96
CA LYS A 403 -32.48 -1.73 -13.97
C LYS A 403 -32.81 -1.32 -15.42
N GLU A 404 -34.08 -1.32 -15.80
CA GLU A 404 -34.52 -0.94 -17.17
C GLU A 404 -34.15 0.52 -17.51
N LEU A 405 -34.46 1.47 -16.62
CA LEU A 405 -34.14 2.89 -16.85
C LEU A 405 -32.64 3.19 -16.76
N LEU A 406 -31.92 2.42 -15.97
CA LEU A 406 -30.48 2.53 -15.79
C LEU A 406 -29.74 2.10 -17.07
N ASP A 407 -30.13 0.97 -17.67
CA ASP A 407 -29.58 0.51 -18.95
C ASP A 407 -29.89 1.49 -20.10
N GLU A 408 -31.13 2.00 -20.13
CA GLU A 408 -31.54 3.04 -21.08
C GLU A 408 -30.73 4.33 -20.89
N ALA A 409 -30.52 4.76 -19.64
CA ALA A 409 -29.73 5.93 -19.34
C ALA A 409 -28.27 5.78 -19.78
N MET A 410 -27.65 4.64 -19.49
CA MET A 410 -26.27 4.36 -19.90
C MET A 410 -26.14 4.30 -21.41
N TYR A 411 -27.13 3.75 -22.12
CA TYR A 411 -27.16 3.76 -23.58
C TYR A 411 -27.23 5.19 -24.15
N ILE A 412 -28.18 6.01 -23.66
CA ILE A 412 -28.37 7.40 -24.12
C ILE A 412 -27.11 8.23 -23.86
N LEU A 413 -26.56 8.15 -22.65
CA LEU A 413 -25.33 8.86 -22.29
C LEU A 413 -24.18 8.40 -23.18
N SER A 414 -23.92 7.09 -23.27
CA SER A 414 -22.80 6.54 -24.06
C SER A 414 -22.87 6.92 -25.53
N LYS A 415 -24.09 7.03 -26.09
CA LYS A 415 -24.32 7.53 -27.45
C LYS A 415 -23.99 9.02 -27.61
N ARG A 416 -24.31 9.86 -26.62
CA ARG A 416 -24.10 11.32 -26.68
C ARG A 416 -22.70 11.76 -26.29
N TYR A 417 -22.10 11.15 -25.27
CA TYR A 417 -20.91 11.68 -24.59
C TYR A 417 -19.73 10.68 -24.52
N LYS A 418 -19.72 9.63 -25.35
CA LYS A 418 -18.77 8.49 -25.36
C LYS A 418 -17.37 8.76 -24.75
N ARG A 419 -16.59 9.67 -25.33
CA ARG A 419 -15.19 9.96 -24.90
C ARG A 419 -15.06 10.70 -23.58
N ILE A 420 -16.12 11.36 -23.13
CA ILE A 420 -16.16 12.23 -21.95
C ILE A 420 -16.70 11.46 -20.73
N LEU A 421 -17.40 10.35 -20.96
CA LEU A 421 -18.07 9.56 -19.93
C LEU A 421 -17.17 8.62 -19.15
N GLU A 422 -16.06 8.17 -19.74
CA GLU A 422 -15.18 7.17 -19.10
C GLU A 422 -14.83 7.51 -17.65
N PRO A 423 -14.42 8.75 -17.29
CA PRO A 423 -14.12 9.10 -15.90
C PRO A 423 -15.32 8.97 -14.96
N PHE A 424 -16.53 9.29 -15.43
CA PHE A 424 -17.75 9.20 -14.64
C PHE A 424 -18.16 7.74 -14.42
N LEU A 425 -18.10 6.91 -15.45
CA LEU A 425 -18.44 5.50 -15.38
C LEU A 425 -17.47 4.72 -14.47
N PHE A 426 -16.16 4.98 -14.55
CA PHE A 426 -15.19 4.42 -13.61
C PHE A 426 -15.43 4.89 -12.18
N THR A 427 -15.79 6.16 -11.98
CA THR A 427 -16.15 6.69 -10.66
C THR A 427 -17.43 6.03 -10.11
N THR A 428 -18.41 5.74 -10.96
CA THR A 428 -19.63 5.01 -10.59
C THR A 428 -19.32 3.56 -10.23
N LEU A 429 -18.47 2.85 -10.98
CA LEU A 429 -18.00 1.51 -10.59
C LEU A 429 -17.33 1.49 -9.21
N GLU A 430 -16.48 2.47 -8.92
CA GLU A 430 -15.75 2.57 -7.65
C GLU A 430 -16.68 2.77 -6.43
N ASN A 431 -17.77 3.53 -6.62
CA ASN A 431 -18.60 4.05 -5.53
C ASN A 431 -20.02 3.43 -5.44
N ALA A 432 -20.49 2.77 -6.49
CA ALA A 432 -21.82 2.19 -6.54
C ALA A 432 -21.97 1.06 -5.50
N ARG A 433 -23.03 1.15 -4.69
CA ARG A 433 -23.39 0.12 -3.71
C ARG A 433 -24.29 -0.98 -4.29
N SER A 434 -25.04 -0.66 -5.35
CA SER A 434 -25.95 -1.59 -6.03
C SER A 434 -25.20 -2.36 -7.13
N PRO A 435 -25.35 -3.70 -7.20
CA PRO A 435 -24.81 -4.51 -8.30
C PRO A 435 -25.32 -4.08 -9.68
N GLU A 436 -26.59 -3.68 -9.78
CA GLU A 436 -27.23 -3.23 -11.01
C GLU A 436 -26.58 -1.94 -11.54
N VAL A 437 -26.26 -0.99 -10.64
CA VAL A 437 -25.55 0.25 -10.98
C VAL A 437 -24.13 -0.04 -11.48
N LYS A 438 -23.45 -1.03 -10.90
CA LYS A 438 -22.14 -1.47 -11.39
C LYS A 438 -22.27 -2.10 -12.77
N GLU A 439 -23.21 -3.02 -12.97
CA GLU A 439 -23.48 -3.69 -14.25
C GLU A 439 -23.71 -2.67 -15.37
N ALA A 440 -24.58 -1.67 -15.17
CA ALA A 440 -24.84 -0.69 -16.21
C ALA A 440 -23.65 0.25 -16.46
N ALA A 441 -22.83 0.55 -15.45
CA ALA A 441 -21.59 1.30 -15.66
C ALA A 441 -20.57 0.48 -16.49
N LEU A 442 -20.53 -0.84 -16.32
CA LEU A 442 -19.76 -1.75 -17.18
C LEU A 442 -20.32 -1.73 -18.63
N VAL A 443 -21.65 -1.76 -18.82
CA VAL A 443 -22.30 -1.62 -20.13
C VAL A 443 -21.95 -0.29 -20.80
N GLY A 444 -22.03 0.82 -20.06
CA GLY A 444 -21.71 2.16 -20.59
C GLY A 444 -20.24 2.34 -21.00
N LEU A 445 -19.33 1.62 -20.35
CA LEU A 445 -17.91 1.55 -20.75
C LEU A 445 -17.67 0.60 -21.95
N GLY A 446 -18.71 -0.08 -22.44
CA GLY A 446 -18.62 -1.09 -23.49
C GLY A 446 -17.94 -2.37 -23.03
N LEU A 447 -18.04 -2.69 -21.73
CA LEU A 447 -17.36 -3.81 -21.09
C LEU A 447 -18.24 -5.10 -21.04
N VAL A 448 -19.56 -4.94 -20.98
CA VAL A 448 -20.56 -6.02 -21.10
C VAL A 448 -21.46 -5.73 -22.30
N GLU A 449 -21.90 -6.77 -23.02
CA GLU A 449 -22.96 -6.62 -24.03
C GLU A 449 -24.27 -6.22 -23.33
N GLY A 450 -24.85 -5.08 -23.72
CA GLY A 450 -26.17 -4.70 -23.25
C GLY A 450 -27.24 -5.63 -23.83
N PHE A 451 -28.26 -5.95 -23.03
CA PHE A 451 -29.46 -6.65 -23.51
C PHE A 451 -30.31 -5.70 -24.36
N TYR A 452 -29.82 -5.33 -25.53
CA TYR A 452 -30.68 -4.82 -26.59
C TYR A 452 -30.69 -5.86 -27.69
N ASP A 453 -31.76 -6.66 -27.72
CA ASP A 453 -32.17 -7.30 -28.96
C ASP A 453 -32.23 -6.20 -30.02
N ILE A 454 -31.43 -6.41 -31.07
CA ILE A 454 -31.50 -5.66 -32.30
C ILE A 454 -32.93 -5.87 -32.83
N LEU A 455 -33.76 -4.82 -32.75
CA LEU A 455 -34.91 -4.67 -33.64
C LEU A 455 -34.43 -4.55 -35.08
#